data_AF-A0A932EEP1-F1
#
_entry.id   AF-A0A932EEP1-F1
#
_cell.length_a   1.000
_cell.length_b   1.000
_cell.length_c   1.000
_cell.angle_alpha   90.00
_cell.angle_beta   90.00
_cell.angle_gamma   90.00
#
_symmetry.space_group_name_H-M   'P 1'
#
loop_
_entity.id
_entity.type
_entity.pdbx_description
1 polymer ?
#
loop_
_entity_poly.entity_id
_entity_poly.type
_entity_poly.pdbx_seq_one_letter_code
_entity_poly.pdbx_strand_id
1 'polypeptide(L)'
;MFGFTLSVPTVVFIIAVLISASATYNAYMLRGGKLAGSQILMVLGMVSFMLSVGLTRFYPDMAIYKDVTVPDALFVLGFLLLFAASLKLRSAFS
;
A
#
# COMPACT_ATOMS: atom_id res chain seq x y z
N MET A 1 33.93 -1.81 0.67
CA MET A 1 32.70 -1.25 1.28
C MET A 1 31.63 -1.18 0.19
N PHE A 2 30.70 -2.14 0.16
CA PHE A 2 29.56 -2.06 -0.76
C PHE A 2 28.55 -1.06 -0.20
N GLY A 3 28.69 0.21 -0.58
CA GLY A 3 27.69 1.22 -0.30
C GLY A 3 26.49 1.00 -1.20
N PHE A 4 25.53 0.18 -0.77
CA PHE A 4 24.22 0.12 -1.42
C PHE A 4 23.53 1.47 -1.24
N THR A 5 23.58 2.31 -2.28
CA THR A 5 22.75 3.51 -2.38
C THR A 5 21.32 3.05 -2.67
N LEU A 6 20.56 2.76 -1.62
CA LEU A 6 19.15 2.44 -1.74
C LEU A 6 18.39 3.69 -2.19
N SER A 7 17.80 3.63 -3.39
CA SER A 7 16.92 4.68 -3.86
C SER A 7 15.65 4.72 -3.00
N VAL A 8 15.08 5.92 -2.76
CA VAL A 8 13.83 6.10 -2.02
C VAL A 8 12.71 5.15 -2.52
N PRO A 9 12.48 5.00 -3.84
CA PRO A 9 11.52 4.01 -4.37
C PRO A 9 11.78 2.58 -3.89
N THR A 10 13.05 2.16 -3.84
CA THR A 10 13.44 0.82 -3.37
C THR A 10 13.10 0.63 -1.89
N VAL A 11 13.35 1.65 -1.07
CA VAL A 11 13.01 1.62 0.37
C VAL A 11 11.49 1.52 0.56
N VAL A 12 10.72 2.32 -0.18
CA VAL A 12 9.24 2.27 -0.13
C VAL A 12 8.73 0.89 -0.53
N PHE A 13 9.31 0.28 -1.56
CA PHE A 13 8.94 -1.06 -2.01
C PHE A 13 9.22 -2.12 -0.95
N ILE A 14 10.39 -2.09 -0.32
CA ILE A 14 10.76 -3.02 0.77
C ILE A 14 9.79 -2.85 1.95
N ILE A 15 9.51 -1.62 2.36
CA ILE A 15 8.58 -1.34 3.45
C ILE A 15 7.17 -1.85 3.12
N ALA A 16 6.67 -1.59 1.91
CA ALA A 16 5.35 -2.04 1.48
C ALA A 16 5.25 -3.58 1.47
N VAL A 17 6.30 -4.28 1.06
CA VAL A 17 6.38 -5.76 1.13
C VAL A 17 6.35 -6.25 2.58
N LEU A 18 7.15 -5.64 3.47
CA LEU A 18 7.18 -6.02 4.88
C LEU A 18 5.83 -5.81 5.57
N ILE A 19 5.18 -4.67 5.32
CA ILE A 19 3.85 -4.38 5.85
C ILE A 19 2.82 -5.37 5.29
N SER A 20 2.88 -5.67 4.00
CA SER A 20 1.96 -6.63 3.37
C SER A 20 2.12 -8.04 3.93
N ALA A 21 3.37 -8.48 4.15
CA ALA A 21 3.66 -9.77 4.76
C ALA A 21 3.12 -9.83 6.21
N SER A 22 3.36 -8.79 7.01
CA SER A 22 2.84 -8.69 8.37
C SER A 22 1.32 -8.68 8.41
N ALA A 23 0.68 -7.88 7.56
CA ALA A 23 -0.78 -7.80 7.48
C ALA A 23 -1.39 -9.14 7.04
N THR A 24 -0.77 -9.83 6.08
CA THR A 24 -1.22 -11.16 5.62
C THR A 24 -1.10 -12.21 6.74
N TYR A 25 0.02 -12.21 7.47
CA TYR A 25 0.19 -13.09 8.63
C TYR A 25 -0.86 -12.82 9.71
N ASN A 26 -1.10 -11.55 10.03
CA ASN A 26 -2.12 -11.14 10.98
C ASN A 26 -3.53 -11.55 10.51
N ALA A 27 -3.85 -11.37 9.23
CA ALA A 27 -5.13 -11.80 8.66
C ALA A 27 -5.36 -13.31 8.83
N TYR A 28 -4.31 -14.12 8.61
CA TYR A 28 -4.35 -15.57 8.78
C TYR A 28 -4.56 -15.97 10.25
N MET A 29 -3.81 -15.35 11.17
CA MET A 29 -3.96 -15.54 12.62
C MET A 29 -5.37 -15.18 13.10
N LEU A 30 -5.98 -14.14 12.52
CA LEU A 30 -7.30 -13.67 12.87
C LEU A 30 -8.45 -14.56 12.35
N ARG A 31 -8.16 -15.61 11.55
CA ARG A 31 -9.13 -16.61 11.03
C ARG A 31 -10.43 -16.01 10.49
N GLY A 32 -10.35 -14.89 9.76
CA GLY A 32 -11.54 -14.24 9.20
C GLY A 32 -12.40 -13.47 10.22
N GLY A 33 -11.91 -13.22 11.43
CA GLY A 33 -12.56 -12.36 12.42
C GLY A 33 -12.71 -10.91 11.93
N LYS A 34 -13.43 -10.07 12.69
CA LYS A 34 -13.74 -8.67 12.33
C LYS A 34 -12.50 -7.85 11.91
N LEU A 35 -11.34 -8.17 12.47
CA LEU A 35 -10.05 -7.51 12.20
C LEU A 35 -9.36 -8.00 10.92
N ALA A 36 -9.72 -9.17 10.36
CA ALA A 36 -9.11 -9.67 9.12
C ALA A 36 -9.40 -8.73 7.93
N GLY A 37 -10.59 -8.11 7.93
CA GLY A 37 -10.99 -7.17 6.90
C GLY A 37 -10.14 -5.90 6.85
N SER A 38 -9.61 -5.41 7.97
CA SER A 38 -8.70 -4.25 7.96
C SER A 38 -7.29 -4.63 7.48
N GLN A 39 -6.85 -5.86 7.76
CA GLN A 39 -5.59 -6.37 7.24
C GLN A 39 -5.60 -6.48 5.71
N ILE A 40 -6.71 -6.97 5.13
CA ILE A 40 -6.88 -7.03 3.66
C ILE A 40 -6.81 -5.62 3.05
N LEU A 41 -7.50 -4.64 3.66
CA LEU A 41 -7.45 -3.25 3.20
C LEU A 41 -6.03 -2.66 3.29
N MET A 42 -5.27 -3.00 4.34
CA MET A 42 -3.86 -2.59 4.45
C MET A 42 -2.99 -3.19 3.34
N VAL A 43 -3.16 -4.48 3.02
CA VAL A 43 -2.43 -5.12 1.92
C VAL A 43 -2.78 -4.46 0.59
N LEU A 44 -4.07 -4.25 0.31
CA LEU A 44 -4.51 -3.59 -0.92
C LEU A 44 -3.95 -2.16 -1.04
N GLY A 45 -3.92 -1.41 0.07
CA GLY A 45 -3.33 -0.08 0.10
C GLY A 45 -1.83 -0.09 -0.22
N MET A 46 -1.08 -1.03 0.37
CA MET A 46 0.36 -1.18 0.11
C MET A 46 0.65 -1.63 -1.32
N VAL A 47 -0.15 -2.55 -1.89
CA VAL A 47 -0.04 -2.95 -3.29
C VAL A 47 -0.30 -1.77 -4.22
N SER A 48 -1.30 -0.93 -3.91
CA SER A 48 -1.60 0.27 -4.68
C SER A 48 -0.43 1.26 -4.67
N PHE A 49 0.25 1.45 -3.54
CA PHE A 49 1.48 2.25 -3.48
C PHE A 49 2.65 1.63 -4.26
N MET A 50 2.85 0.31 -4.18
CA MET A 50 3.89 -0.36 -4.95
C MET A 50 3.68 -0.19 -6.46
N LEU A 51 2.42 -0.29 -6.90
CA LEU A 51 2.04 -0.04 -8.30
C LEU A 51 2.23 1.42 -8.68
N SER A 52 1.86 2.37 -7.82
CA SER A 52 2.10 3.80 -8.03
C SER A 52 3.59 4.08 -8.25
N VAL A 53 4.44 3.66 -7.31
CA VAL A 53 5.91 3.84 -7.38
C VAL A 53 6.51 3.14 -8.60
N GLY A 54 6.05 1.92 -8.91
CA GLY A 54 6.48 1.18 -10.09
C GLY A 54 6.10 1.91 -11.38
N LEU A 55 4.85 2.36 -11.49
CA LEU A 55 4.36 3.06 -12.68
C LEU A 55 5.00 4.43 -12.84
N THR A 56 5.25 5.20 -11.78
CA THR A 56 6.03 6.45 -11.88
C THR A 56 7.42 6.20 -12.46
N ARG A 57 8.03 5.04 -12.20
CA ARG A 57 9.36 4.70 -12.71
C ARG A 57 9.35 4.23 -14.16
N PHE A 58 8.36 3.45 -14.58
CA PHE A 58 8.32 2.85 -15.92
C PHE A 58 7.47 3.63 -16.93
N TYR A 59 6.41 4.31 -16.46
CA TYR A 59 5.40 5.01 -17.26
C TYR A 59 4.94 6.31 -16.57
N PRO A 60 5.85 7.28 -16.33
CA PRO A 60 5.54 8.52 -15.60
C PRO A 60 4.43 9.35 -16.25
N ASP A 61 4.34 9.36 -17.58
CA ASP A 61 3.45 10.24 -18.34
C ASP A 61 2.08 9.61 -18.65
N MET A 62 1.71 8.55 -17.94
CA MET A 62 0.42 7.89 -18.14
C MET A 62 -0.70 8.74 -17.55
N ALA A 63 -1.15 9.74 -18.29
CA ALA A 63 -2.21 10.65 -17.89
C ALA A 63 -3.60 10.00 -17.98
N ILE A 64 -4.42 10.17 -16.94
CA ILE A 64 -5.85 9.81 -16.95
C ILE A 64 -6.68 11.01 -17.36
N TYR A 65 -6.39 12.18 -16.79
CA TYR A 65 -7.15 13.40 -17.04
C TYR A 65 -6.27 14.63 -16.83
N LYS A 66 -6.01 15.40 -17.89
CA LYS A 66 -5.17 16.60 -17.91
C LYS A 66 -3.86 16.42 -17.13
N ASP A 67 -3.84 16.78 -15.86
CA ASP A 67 -2.68 16.81 -14.97
C ASP A 67 -2.66 15.66 -13.93
N VAL A 68 -3.64 14.75 -13.98
CA VAL A 68 -3.73 13.59 -13.08
C VAL A 68 -3.17 12.36 -13.78
N THR A 69 -2.07 11.83 -13.25
CA THR A 69 -1.45 10.61 -13.76
C THR A 69 -2.02 9.36 -13.09
N VAL A 70 -1.95 8.20 -13.76
CA VAL A 70 -2.31 6.89 -13.18
C VAL A 70 -1.53 6.62 -11.89
N PRO A 71 -0.21 6.86 -11.81
CA PRO A 71 0.52 6.76 -10.55
C PRO A 71 -0.06 7.59 -9.41
N ASP A 72 -0.49 8.83 -9.67
CA ASP A 72 -1.08 9.71 -8.65
C ASP A 72 -2.42 9.16 -8.16
N ALA A 73 -3.26 8.70 -9.09
CA ALA A 73 -4.55 8.09 -8.75
C ALA A 73 -4.37 6.84 -7.87
N LEU A 74 -3.40 6.00 -8.19
CA LEU A 74 -3.05 4.82 -7.38
C LEU A 74 -2.48 5.21 -6.01
N PHE A 75 -1.67 6.26 -5.95
CA PHE A 75 -1.16 6.77 -4.68
C PHE A 75 -2.30 7.21 -3.76
N VAL A 76 -3.24 8.00 -4.28
CA VAL A 76 -4.42 8.45 -3.53
C VAL A 76 -5.31 7.27 -3.14
N LEU A 77 -5.54 6.31 -4.05
CA LEU A 77 -6.30 5.09 -3.75
C LEU A 77 -5.66 4.29 -2.62
N GLY A 78 -4.34 4.13 -2.62
CA GLY A 78 -3.58 3.49 -1.55
C GLY A 78 -3.81 4.15 -0.19
N PHE A 79 -3.75 5.49 -0.15
CA PHE A 79 -4.06 6.28 1.05
C PHE A 79 -5.50 6.08 1.53
N LEU A 80 -6.48 6.12 0.62
CA LEU A 80 -7.88 5.91 0.97
C LEU A 80 -8.14 4.52 1.55
N LEU A 81 -7.48 3.48 1.01
CA LEU A 81 -7.57 2.12 1.52
C LEU A 81 -6.97 1.99 2.93
N LEU A 82 -5.84 2.64 3.19
CA LEU A 82 -5.25 2.65 4.53
C LEU A 82 -6.10 3.44 5.54
N PHE A 83 -6.71 4.54 5.10
CA PHE A 83 -7.65 5.28 5.93
C PHE A 83 -8.89 4.43 6.24
N ALA A 84 -9.45 3.74 5.26
CA ALA A 84 -10.55 2.80 5.50
C ALA A 84 -10.15 1.66 6.42
N ALA A 85 -8.92 1.14 6.29
CA ALA A 85 -8.38 0.12 7.18
C ALA A 85 -8.27 0.61 8.63
N SER A 86 -7.81 1.85 8.84
CA SER A 86 -7.66 2.44 10.17
C SER A 86 -9.01 2.72 10.84
N LEU A 87 -10.00 3.21 10.08
CA LEU A 87 -11.38 3.34 10.56
C LEU A 87 -11.96 1.99 10.97
N LYS A 88 -11.74 0.96 10.15
CA LYS A 88 -12.24 -0.39 10.43
C LYS A 88 -11.57 -0.99 11.66
N LEU A 89 -10.27 -0.81 11.84
CA LEU A 89 -9.57 -1.16 13.08
C LEU A 89 -10.20 -0.47 14.29
N ARG A 90 -10.38 0.86 14.23
CA ARG A 90 -10.99 1.61 15.33
C ARG A 90 -12.40 1.11 15.68
N SER A 91 -13.23 0.83 14.67
CA SER A 91 -14.58 0.29 14.88
C SER A 91 -14.62 -1.11 15.48
N ALA A 92 -13.54 -1.88 15.36
CA ALA A 92 -13.45 -3.23 15.93
C ALA A 92 -13.03 -3.23 17.41
N PHE A 93 -12.44 -2.13 17.89
CA PHE A 93 -12.04 -1.93 19.28
C PHE A 93 -13.03 -1.07 20.10
N SER A 94 -14.02 -0.45 19.43
CA SER A 94 -15.09 0.32 20.07
C SER A 94 -16.37 -0.51 20.19
#